data_AF-A0A7V7C2U1-F1
#
_entry.id   AF-A0A7V7C2U1-F1
#
_cell.length_a   1.000
_cell.length_b   1.000
_cell.length_c   1.000
_cell.angle_alpha   90.00
_cell.angle_beta   90.00
_cell.angle_gamma   90.00
#
_symmetry.space_group_name_H-M   'P 1'
#
loop_
_entity.id
_entity.type
_entity.pdbx_description
1 polymer ?
#
loop_
_entity_poly.entity_id
_entity_poly.type
_entity_poly.pdbx_seq_one_letter_code
_entity_poly.pdbx_strand_id
1 'polypeptide(L)'
;MDKVLIKNRFDRNLYKKFLYFNIFVKSASIYFYIAGVVLSLYLAIAVTRNPDANETSKIIYWVFTTFLFFSLPGFTVGRIIGTVNKLERDREGKLEIIEVTKPKIVRFIEDKQGKIVLGWEQFESVYEFTDYVFMCIDRDQGLVFSKESIVEGDIETFRKLAMKNMRPDKKGKARYFIKYKEAQK
;
A
#
# COMPACT_ATOMS: atom_id res chain seq x y z
N MET A 1 -2.60 29.00 11.73
CA MET A 1 -3.50 27.93 11.24
C MET A 1 -2.63 26.72 11.03
N ASP A 2 -2.92 25.58 11.66
CA ASP A 2 -2.07 24.39 11.52
C ASP A 2 -2.08 23.93 10.05
N LYS A 3 -0.91 24.02 9.42
CA LYS A 3 -0.67 23.67 8.02
C LYS A 3 0.66 22.94 7.92
N VAL A 4 0.70 21.93 7.06
CA VAL A 4 1.94 21.24 6.68
C VAL A 4 2.05 21.26 5.17
N LEU A 5 3.18 21.74 4.64
CA LEU A 5 3.49 21.75 3.22
C LEU A 5 4.60 20.75 2.94
N ILE A 6 4.33 19.83 2.02
CA ILE A 6 5.25 18.78 1.60
C ILE A 6 5.58 18.99 0.13
N LYS A 7 6.87 18.96 -0.21
CA LYS A 7 7.37 19.08 -1.58
C LYS A 7 8.22 17.86 -1.90
N ASN A 8 7.68 16.91 -2.65
CA ASN A 8 8.35 15.65 -2.91
C ASN A 8 8.52 15.41 -4.42
N ARG A 9 9.65 14.83 -4.80
CA ARG A 9 9.84 14.25 -6.14
C ARG A 9 9.38 12.80 -6.12
N PHE A 10 9.08 12.24 -7.29
CA PHE A 10 8.70 10.84 -7.37
C PHE A 10 9.86 9.92 -6.97
N ASP A 11 9.73 9.25 -5.84
CA ASP A 11 10.66 8.19 -5.42
C ASP A 11 10.06 6.82 -5.73
N ARG A 12 10.63 6.18 -6.75
CA ARG A 12 10.22 4.87 -7.22
C ARG A 12 10.32 3.78 -6.14
N ASN A 13 11.37 3.81 -5.33
CA ASN A 13 11.61 2.80 -4.30
C ASN A 13 10.64 2.96 -3.14
N LEU A 14 10.37 4.20 -2.75
CA LEU A 14 9.40 4.49 -1.70
C LEU A 14 7.98 4.08 -2.12
N TYR A 15 7.58 4.36 -3.36
CA TYR A 15 6.30 3.91 -3.91
C TYR A 15 6.19 2.38 -4.03
N LYS A 16 7.26 1.68 -4.42
CA LYS A 16 7.30 0.21 -4.40
C LYS A 16 7.07 -0.31 -2.98
N LYS A 17 7.78 0.22 -1.98
CA LYS A 17 7.62 -0.16 -0.56
C LYS A 17 6.18 0.07 -0.09
N PHE A 18 5.59 1.20 -0.43
CA PHE A 18 4.19 1.50 -0.14
C PHE A 18 3.25 0.45 -0.73
N LEU A 19 3.36 0.13 -2.01
CA LEU A 19 2.46 -0.83 -2.68
C LEU A 19 2.65 -2.25 -2.15
N TYR A 20 3.88 -2.69 -1.90
CA TYR A 20 4.14 -3.97 -1.24
C TYR A 20 3.44 -4.02 0.13
N PHE A 21 3.68 -3.01 0.96
CA PHE A 21 3.05 -2.91 2.26
C PHE A 21 1.52 -2.95 2.16
N ASN A 22 0.95 -2.17 1.25
CA ASN A 22 -0.50 -2.05 1.11
C ASN A 22 -1.14 -3.36 0.61
N ILE A 23 -0.52 -4.03 -0.36
CA ILE A 23 -1.01 -5.32 -0.85
C ILE A 23 -0.99 -6.36 0.27
N PHE A 24 0.11 -6.50 1.00
CA PHE A 24 0.21 -7.53 2.03
C PHE A 24 -0.59 -7.20 3.30
N VAL A 25 -0.69 -5.93 3.72
CA VAL A 25 -1.36 -5.57 4.96
C VAL A 25 -2.86 -5.34 4.79
N LYS A 26 -3.30 -4.86 3.62
CA LYS A 26 -4.70 -4.45 3.39
C LYS A 26 -5.47 -5.30 2.39
N SER A 27 -4.80 -5.99 1.47
CA SER A 27 -5.51 -6.67 0.40
C SER A 27 -6.06 -8.03 0.86
N ALA A 28 -7.34 -8.11 1.21
CA ALA A 28 -7.98 -9.39 1.53
C ALA A 28 -7.82 -10.44 0.40
N SER A 29 -7.76 -9.99 -0.86
CA SER A 29 -7.59 -10.90 -2.01
C SER A 29 -6.26 -11.63 -2.01
N ILE A 30 -5.17 -11.06 -1.46
CA ILE A 30 -3.88 -11.78 -1.37
C ILE A 30 -4.00 -12.98 -0.43
N TYR A 31 -4.75 -12.82 0.67
CA TYR A 31 -4.98 -13.88 1.64
C TYR A 31 -5.89 -14.97 1.10
N PHE A 32 -6.95 -14.61 0.37
CA PHE A 32 -7.77 -15.58 -0.36
C PHE A 32 -6.95 -16.38 -1.37
N TYR A 33 -6.04 -15.71 -2.08
CA TYR A 33 -5.16 -16.38 -3.02
C TYR A 33 -4.22 -17.36 -2.32
N ILE A 34 -3.57 -16.92 -1.24
CA ILE A 34 -2.69 -17.78 -0.42
C ILE A 34 -3.46 -19.00 0.11
N ALA A 35 -4.69 -18.81 0.60
CA ALA A 35 -5.54 -19.90 1.02
C ALA A 35 -5.85 -20.88 -0.12
N GLY A 36 -6.12 -20.36 -1.33
CA GLY A 36 -6.30 -21.18 -2.54
C GLY A 36 -5.06 -21.99 -2.90
N VAL A 37 -3.86 -21.40 -2.81
CA VAL A 37 -2.59 -22.09 -3.03
C VAL A 37 -2.41 -23.22 -2.02
N VAL A 38 -2.61 -22.94 -0.72
CA VAL A 38 -2.50 -23.94 0.35
C VAL A 38 -3.50 -25.08 0.16
N LEU A 39 -4.75 -24.75 -0.19
CA LEU A 39 -5.78 -25.75 -0.48
C LEU A 39 -5.40 -26.59 -1.70
N SER A 40 -4.89 -25.98 -2.77
CA SER A 40 -4.45 -26.72 -3.96
C SER A 40 -3.32 -27.70 -3.63
N LEU A 41 -2.36 -27.28 -2.80
CA LEU A 41 -1.24 -28.11 -2.34
C LEU A 41 -1.75 -29.28 -1.48
N TYR A 42 -2.67 -29.00 -0.56
CA TYR A 42 -3.32 -30.03 0.24
C TYR A 42 -4.00 -31.08 -0.65
N LEU A 43 -4.76 -30.65 -1.67
CA LEU A 43 -5.44 -31.55 -2.60
C LEU A 43 -4.45 -32.36 -3.43
N ALA A 44 -3.36 -31.76 -3.92
CA ALA A 44 -2.32 -32.47 -4.66
C ALA A 44 -1.68 -33.58 -3.81
N ILE A 45 -1.37 -33.29 -2.54
CA ILE A 45 -0.84 -34.29 -1.60
C ILE A 45 -1.88 -35.39 -1.33
N ALA A 46 -3.15 -35.02 -1.10
CA ALA A 46 -4.22 -35.97 -0.81
C ALA A 46 -4.45 -36.94 -1.97
N VAL A 47 -4.51 -36.42 -3.21
CA VAL A 47 -4.66 -37.23 -4.43
C VAL A 47 -3.45 -38.12 -4.66
N THR A 48 -2.24 -37.63 -4.37
CA THR A 48 -1.02 -38.45 -4.49
C THR A 48 -1.02 -39.63 -3.52
N ARG A 49 -1.60 -39.48 -2.32
CA ARG A 49 -1.70 -40.53 -1.31
C ARG A 49 -2.86 -41.50 -1.53
N ASN A 50 -3.83 -41.15 -2.36
CA ASN A 50 -4.99 -42.00 -2.62
C ASN A 50 -4.58 -43.17 -3.54
N PRO A 51 -4.72 -44.43 -3.11
CA PRO A 51 -4.38 -45.60 -3.92
C PRO A 51 -5.28 -45.73 -5.17
N ASP A 52 -6.50 -45.20 -5.13
CA ASP A 52 -7.46 -45.28 -6.23
C ASP A 52 -7.28 -44.16 -7.28
N ALA A 53 -6.35 -43.22 -7.04
CA ALA A 53 -6.12 -42.11 -7.94
C ALA A 53 -5.26 -42.52 -9.15
N ASN A 54 -5.80 -42.30 -10.35
CA ASN A 54 -5.07 -42.46 -11.61
C ASN A 54 -3.89 -41.47 -11.72
N GLU A 55 -2.83 -41.86 -12.42
CA GLU A 55 -1.64 -41.04 -12.71
C GLU A 55 -2.02 -39.71 -13.37
N THR A 56 -2.96 -39.72 -14.31
CA THR A 56 -3.45 -38.49 -14.97
C THR A 56 -3.99 -37.49 -13.96
N SER A 57 -4.78 -37.95 -12.97
CA SER A 57 -5.30 -37.08 -11.92
C SER A 57 -4.17 -36.49 -11.08
N LYS A 58 -3.19 -37.31 -10.67
CA LYS A 58 -2.02 -36.84 -9.91
C LYS A 58 -1.28 -35.73 -10.66
N ILE A 59 -1.03 -35.91 -11.96
CA ILE A 59 -0.37 -34.90 -12.81
C ILE A 59 -1.18 -33.61 -12.87
N ILE A 60 -2.50 -33.68 -13.11
CA ILE A 60 -3.36 -32.49 -13.20
C ILE A 60 -3.27 -31.64 -11.92
N TYR A 61 -3.39 -32.26 -10.75
CA TYR A 61 -3.33 -31.53 -9.48
C TYR A 61 -1.97 -30.87 -9.27
N TRP A 62 -0.86 -31.57 -9.54
CA TRP A 62 0.47 -30.99 -9.40
C TRP A 62 0.75 -29.86 -10.38
N VAL A 63 0.33 -29.98 -11.64
CA VAL A 63 0.45 -28.90 -12.63
C VAL A 63 -0.36 -27.68 -12.18
N PHE A 64 -1.60 -27.89 -11.72
CA PHE A 64 -2.46 -26.81 -11.25
C PHE A 64 -1.88 -26.11 -10.00
N THR A 65 -1.40 -26.87 -9.01
CA THR A 65 -0.74 -26.32 -7.82
C THR A 65 0.51 -25.52 -8.20
N THR A 66 1.33 -26.06 -9.09
CA THR A 66 2.55 -25.39 -9.57
C THR A 66 2.21 -24.08 -10.25
N PHE A 67 1.22 -24.09 -11.15
CA PHE A 67 0.73 -22.89 -11.81
C PHE A 67 0.29 -21.83 -10.82
N LEU A 68 -0.57 -22.17 -9.85
CA LEU A 68 -1.04 -21.24 -8.83
C LEU A 68 0.11 -20.64 -7.99
N PHE A 69 1.08 -21.48 -7.62
CA PHE A 69 2.23 -21.05 -6.84
C PHE A 69 3.06 -19.98 -7.58
N PHE A 70 3.27 -20.16 -8.88
CA PHE A 70 4.02 -19.20 -9.71
C PHE A 70 3.21 -17.97 -10.10
N SER A 71 1.88 -18.06 -10.22
CA SER A 71 1.08 -16.89 -10.58
C SER A 71 0.98 -15.85 -9.46
N LEU A 72 1.05 -16.24 -8.17
CA LEU A 72 1.01 -15.28 -7.05
C LEU A 72 2.11 -14.19 -7.11
N PRO A 73 3.42 -14.54 -7.18
CA PRO A 73 4.46 -13.54 -7.32
C PRO A 73 4.34 -12.78 -8.64
N GLY A 74 3.96 -13.45 -9.74
CA GLY A 74 3.74 -12.81 -11.04
C GLY A 74 2.69 -11.70 -11.00
N PHE A 75 1.51 -11.97 -10.45
CA PHE A 75 0.45 -10.99 -10.31
C PHE A 75 0.83 -9.85 -9.36
N THR A 76 1.48 -10.16 -8.24
CA THR A 76 1.84 -9.16 -7.23
C THR A 76 2.92 -8.22 -7.77
N VAL A 77 4.02 -8.76 -8.30
CA VAL A 77 5.14 -7.99 -8.85
C VAL A 77 4.70 -7.23 -10.10
N GLY A 78 3.95 -7.89 -11.00
CA GLY A 78 3.43 -7.27 -12.22
C GLY A 78 2.52 -6.07 -11.91
N ARG A 79 1.60 -6.21 -10.95
CA ARG A 79 0.75 -5.10 -10.50
C ARG A 79 1.57 -3.94 -9.93
N ILE A 80 2.52 -4.23 -9.05
CA ILE A 80 3.37 -3.18 -8.43
C ILE A 80 4.16 -2.45 -9.50
N ILE A 81 4.86 -3.16 -10.39
CA ILE A 81 5.65 -2.56 -11.45
C ILE A 81 4.76 -1.73 -12.38
N GLY A 82 3.59 -2.27 -12.78
CA GLY A 82 2.62 -1.57 -13.61
C GLY A 82 2.16 -0.26 -12.97
N THR A 83 1.73 -0.28 -11.71
CA THR A 83 1.29 0.91 -10.97
C THR A 83 2.41 1.93 -10.80
N VAL A 84 3.62 1.48 -10.45
CA VAL A 84 4.78 2.36 -10.30
C VAL A 84 5.15 3.03 -11.61
N ASN A 85 5.21 2.26 -12.71
CA ASN A 85 5.51 2.80 -14.04
C ASN A 85 4.44 3.80 -14.49
N LYS A 86 3.16 3.53 -14.19
CA LYS A 86 2.06 4.46 -14.47
C LYS A 86 2.24 5.75 -13.67
N LEU A 87 2.48 5.68 -12.36
CA LEU A 87 2.68 6.85 -11.50
C LEU A 87 3.91 7.67 -11.89
N GLU A 88 4.99 7.00 -12.29
CA GLU A 88 6.23 7.63 -12.77
C GLU A 88 5.98 8.40 -14.07
N ARG A 89 5.30 7.77 -15.04
CA ARG A 89 4.86 8.42 -16.28
C ARG A 89 3.88 9.56 -16.02
N ASP A 90 2.99 9.41 -15.06
CA ASP A 90 2.04 10.45 -14.69
C ASP A 90 2.72 11.63 -13.97
N ARG A 91 3.95 11.49 -13.49
CA ARG A 91 4.67 12.58 -12.82
C ARG A 91 5.78 13.16 -13.66
N GLU A 92 6.38 12.41 -14.58
CA GLU A 92 7.46 12.89 -15.47
C GLU A 92 8.61 13.59 -14.72
N GLY A 93 8.91 13.15 -13.49
CA GLY A 93 9.92 13.78 -12.63
C GLY A 93 9.53 15.13 -12.02
N LYS A 94 8.30 15.59 -12.24
CA LYS A 94 7.76 16.86 -11.72
C LYS A 94 7.58 16.81 -10.21
N LEU A 95 7.63 18.00 -9.59
CA LEU A 95 7.50 18.15 -8.16
C LEU A 95 6.03 18.06 -7.74
N GLU A 96 5.76 17.23 -6.74
CA GLU A 96 4.46 17.10 -6.12
C GLU A 96 4.42 17.95 -4.84
N ILE A 97 3.44 18.85 -4.78
CA ILE A 97 3.16 19.67 -3.61
C ILE A 97 1.91 19.13 -2.94
N ILE A 98 2.04 18.73 -1.67
CA ILE A 98 0.94 18.28 -0.83
C ILE A 98 0.77 19.30 0.29
N GLU A 99 -0.38 19.95 0.33
CA GLU A 99 -0.76 20.88 1.38
C GLU A 99 -1.79 20.21 2.29
N VAL A 100 -1.40 19.99 3.54
CA VAL A 100 -2.23 19.35 4.57
C VAL A 100 -2.74 20.41 5.52
N THR A 101 -4.06 20.54 5.61
CA THR A 101 -4.72 21.50 6.52
C THR A 101 -5.84 20.79 7.27
N LYS A 102 -6.39 21.45 8.31
CA LYS A 102 -7.55 20.93 9.05
C LYS A 102 -8.72 20.50 8.13
N PRO A 103 -9.20 21.31 7.17
CA PRO A 103 -10.36 20.91 6.37
C PRO A 103 -10.04 19.84 5.31
N LYS A 104 -8.85 19.88 4.70
CA LYS A 104 -8.56 19.07 3.51
C LYS A 104 -7.06 18.91 3.24
N ILE A 105 -6.75 17.94 2.39
CA ILE A 105 -5.44 17.69 1.83
C ILE A 105 -5.49 18.04 0.34
N VAL A 106 -4.69 19.01 -0.09
CA VAL A 106 -4.62 19.44 -1.49
C VAL A 106 -3.35 18.88 -2.10
N ARG A 107 -3.49 18.19 -3.22
CA ARG A 107 -2.39 17.64 -4.02
C ARG A 107 -2.30 18.39 -5.33
N PHE A 108 -1.10 18.89 -5.63
CA PHE A 108 -0.76 19.58 -6.85
C PHE A 108 0.51 18.96 -7.44
N ILE A 109 0.54 18.80 -8.77
CA ILE A 109 1.74 18.39 -9.50
C ILE A 109 2.11 19.58 -10.37
N GLU A 110 3.35 20.05 -10.25
CA GLU A 110 3.90 21.14 -11.05
C GLU A 110 3.66 20.86 -12.55
N ASP A 111 3.33 21.90 -13.33
CA ASP A 111 3.06 21.82 -14.77
C ASP A 111 1.93 20.86 -15.22
N LYS A 112 1.09 20.39 -14.30
CA LYS A 112 -0.18 19.72 -14.63
C LYS A 112 -1.36 20.61 -14.23
N GLN A 113 -2.26 20.85 -15.18
CA GLN A 113 -3.51 21.56 -14.88
C GLN A 113 -4.42 20.64 -14.05
N GLY A 114 -4.60 20.99 -12.78
CA GLY A 114 -5.51 20.31 -11.87
C GLY A 114 -5.02 20.30 -10.42
N LYS A 115 -5.94 20.51 -9.49
CA LYS A 115 -5.72 20.31 -8.06
C LYS A 115 -6.62 19.18 -7.61
N ILE A 116 -6.05 18.14 -7.01
CA ILE A 116 -6.82 17.08 -6.39
C ILE A 116 -7.05 17.48 -4.94
N VAL A 117 -8.30 17.60 -4.54
CA VAL A 117 -8.68 17.90 -3.15
C VAL A 117 -9.20 16.63 -2.52
N LEU A 118 -8.53 16.19 -1.46
CA LEU A 118 -8.87 15.00 -0.71
C LEU A 118 -9.35 15.36 0.69
N GLY A 119 -10.44 14.75 1.13
CA GLY A 119 -10.93 14.84 2.49
C GLY A 119 -10.23 13.85 3.41
N TRP A 120 -10.16 14.14 4.71
CA TRP A 120 -9.53 13.25 5.70
C TRP A 120 -10.25 11.91 5.82
N GLU A 121 -11.55 11.88 5.53
CA GLU A 121 -12.41 10.70 5.53
C GLU A 121 -12.12 9.72 4.40
N GLN A 122 -11.41 10.15 3.35
CA GLN A 122 -11.00 9.29 2.24
C GLN A 122 -9.79 8.43 2.59
N PHE A 123 -9.08 8.75 3.68
CA PHE A 123 -7.91 7.98 4.10
C PHE A 123 -8.34 6.89 5.09
N GLU A 124 -8.09 5.64 4.72
CA GLU A 124 -8.36 4.49 5.57
C GLU A 124 -7.42 4.41 6.78
N SER A 125 -6.17 4.82 6.61
CA SER A 125 -5.13 4.76 7.66
C SER A 125 -3.88 5.52 7.27
N VAL A 126 -3.11 5.95 8.27
CA VAL A 126 -1.77 6.53 8.10
C VAL A 126 -0.75 5.68 8.85
N TYR A 127 0.39 5.41 8.20
CA TYR A 127 1.52 4.70 8.78
C TYR A 127 2.76 5.59 8.77
N GLU A 128 3.28 5.88 9.96
CA GLU A 128 4.47 6.69 10.18
C GLU A 128 5.68 5.78 10.44
N PHE A 129 6.71 5.86 9.61
CA PHE A 129 7.98 5.13 9.72
C PHE A 129 9.13 6.12 9.97
N THR A 130 10.35 5.63 10.22
CA THR A 130 11.55 6.43 10.58
C THR A 130 11.69 7.66 9.70
N ASP A 131 11.66 7.45 8.39
CA ASP A 131 12.02 8.50 7.43
C ASP A 131 10.85 8.89 6.52
N TYR A 132 9.71 8.19 6.59
CA TYR A 132 8.62 8.36 5.62
C TYR A 132 7.25 8.10 6.21
N VAL A 133 6.22 8.55 5.49
CA VAL A 133 4.82 8.40 5.85
C VAL A 133 4.03 7.81 4.67
N PHE A 134 3.17 6.84 4.97
CA PHE A 134 2.19 6.29 4.03
C PHE A 134 0.78 6.71 4.45
N MET A 135 0.07 7.42 3.59
CA MET A 135 -1.34 7.73 3.75
C MET A 135 -2.16 6.86 2.78
N CYS A 136 -2.81 5.84 3.29
CA CYS A 136 -3.55 4.87 2.48
C CYS A 136 -4.97 5.37 2.20
N ILE A 137 -5.36 5.44 0.93
CA ILE A 137 -6.73 5.70 0.49
C ILE A 137 -7.43 4.37 0.22
N ASP A 138 -6.84 3.55 -0.66
CA ASP A 138 -7.31 2.20 -0.98
C ASP A 138 -6.11 1.24 -1.10
N ARG A 139 -6.26 0.10 -1.81
CA ARG A 139 -5.20 -0.91 -2.00
C ARG A 139 -4.04 -0.48 -2.89
N ASP A 140 -4.26 0.41 -3.85
CA ASP A 140 -3.25 0.85 -4.83
C ASP A 140 -2.98 2.36 -4.81
N GLN A 141 -3.79 3.11 -4.05
CA GLN A 141 -3.77 4.55 -3.99
C GLN A 141 -3.41 5.04 -2.59
N GLY A 142 -2.55 6.03 -2.57
CA GLY A 142 -2.16 6.71 -1.35
C GLY A 142 -1.19 7.84 -1.62
N LEU A 143 -1.00 8.67 -0.60
CA LEU A 143 0.03 9.69 -0.59
C LEU A 143 1.23 9.16 0.17
N VAL A 144 2.40 9.37 -0.41
CA VAL A 144 3.65 8.82 0.10
C VAL A 144 4.70 9.92 0.05
N PHE A 145 5.34 10.18 1.19
CA PHE A 145 6.34 11.23 1.29
C PHE A 145 7.41 10.91 2.32
N SER A 146 8.63 11.40 2.07
CA SER A 146 9.71 11.43 3.07
C SER A 146 9.43 12.55 4.07
N LYS A 147 9.76 12.38 5.34
CA LYS A 147 9.62 13.44 6.34
C LYS A 147 10.51 14.64 6.04
N GLU A 148 11.67 14.40 5.44
CA GLU A 148 12.59 15.46 4.99
C GLU A 148 11.98 16.33 3.89
N SER A 149 10.93 15.86 3.22
CA SER A 149 10.23 16.62 2.19
C SER A 149 9.20 17.63 2.75
N ILE A 150 9.04 17.69 4.08
CA ILE A 150 8.24 18.73 4.75
C ILE A 150 9.02 20.05 4.71
N VAL A 151 8.45 21.06 4.06
CA VAL A 151 9.06 22.39 3.91
C VAL A 151 8.40 23.46 4.78
N GLU A 152 7.17 23.22 5.24
CA GLU A 152 6.43 24.09 6.16
C GLU A 152 5.72 23.21 7.20
N GLY A 153 5.81 23.57 8.47
CA GLY A 153 5.34 22.75 9.59
C GLY A 153 6.33 21.63 9.94
N ASP A 154 5.85 20.61 10.66
CA ASP A 154 6.64 19.46 11.08
C ASP A 154 5.79 18.17 11.14
N ILE A 155 6.47 17.04 11.37
CA ILE A 155 5.81 15.74 11.48
C ILE A 155 4.85 15.66 12.68
N GLU A 156 5.08 16.41 13.75
CA GLU A 156 4.20 16.42 14.93
C GLU A 156 2.89 17.14 14.65
N THR A 157 2.95 18.24 13.92
CA THR A 157 1.81 19.02 13.43
C THR A 157 1.01 18.16 12.46
N PHE A 158 1.68 17.47 11.53
CA PHE A 158 1.03 16.49 10.66
C PHE A 158 0.33 15.39 11.47
N ARG A 159 0.99 14.83 12.49
CA ARG A 159 0.43 13.80 13.38
C ARG A 159 -0.81 14.33 14.10
N LYS A 160 -0.75 15.53 14.69
CA LYS A 160 -1.90 16.19 15.35
C LYS A 160 -3.06 16.39 14.38
N LEU A 161 -2.79 16.86 13.16
CA LEU A 161 -3.79 17.03 12.10
C LEU A 161 -4.44 15.69 11.73
N ALA A 162 -3.64 14.64 11.52
CA ALA A 162 -4.15 13.32 11.15
C ALA A 162 -4.99 12.70 12.26
N MET A 163 -4.51 12.71 13.50
CA MET A 163 -5.25 12.13 14.64
C MET A 163 -6.58 12.84 14.91
N LYS A 164 -6.66 14.15 14.65
CA LYS A 164 -7.85 14.95 14.93
C LYS A 164 -8.91 14.91 13.83
N ASN A 165 -8.49 14.77 12.57
CA ASN A 165 -9.39 14.92 11.42
C ASN A 165 -9.71 13.61 10.69
N MET A 166 -8.92 12.54 10.85
CA MET A 166 -9.24 11.25 10.25
C MET A 166 -10.50 10.62 10.85
N ARG A 167 -11.22 9.85 10.03
CA ARG A 167 -12.38 9.08 10.49
C ARG A 167 -11.96 8.10 11.59
N PRO A 168 -12.57 8.16 12.79
CA PRO A 168 -12.26 7.22 13.86
C PRO A 168 -12.74 5.81 13.52
N ASP A 169 -12.08 4.82 14.10
CA ASP A 169 -12.51 3.43 14.05
C ASP A 169 -13.71 3.14 14.96
N LYS A 170 -14.15 1.88 15.02
CA LYS A 170 -15.24 1.45 15.92
C LYS A 170 -14.93 1.69 17.41
N LYS A 171 -13.66 1.93 17.77
CA LYS A 171 -13.20 2.23 19.14
C LYS A 171 -12.99 3.73 19.36
N GLY A 172 -13.41 4.59 18.43
CA GLY A 172 -13.28 6.04 18.52
C GLY A 172 -11.87 6.58 18.28
N LYS A 173 -10.92 5.75 17.83
CA LYS A 173 -9.52 6.15 17.61
C LYS A 173 -9.22 6.37 16.14
N ALA A 174 -8.47 7.42 15.82
CA ALA A 174 -7.95 7.60 14.47
C ALA A 174 -7.02 6.43 14.09
N ARG A 175 -7.11 5.97 12.84
CA ARG A 175 -6.27 4.88 12.31
C ARG A 175 -4.87 5.37 11.93
N TYR A 176 -4.18 5.91 12.91
CA TYR A 176 -2.80 6.38 12.80
C TYR A 176 -1.86 5.40 13.51
N PHE A 177 -0.91 4.83 12.78
CA PHE A 177 -0.01 3.82 13.30
C PHE A 177 1.43 4.27 13.18
N ILE A 178 2.11 4.27 14.32
CA ILE A 178 3.54 4.50 14.39
C ILE A 178 4.24 3.15 14.28
N LYS A 179 5.13 2.98 13.29
CA LYS A 179 5.75 1.69 12.90
C LYS A 179 7.28 1.70 13.01
N TYR A 180 7.87 2.61 13.76
CA TYR A 180 9.27 2.44 14.15
C TYR A 180 9.39 1.09 14.88
N LYS A 181 10.23 0.17 14.38
CA LYS A 181 10.87 -0.76 15.31
C LYS A 181 11.66 0.16 16.23
N GLU A 182 11.25 0.29 17.49
CA GLU A 182 12.21 0.68 18.51
C GLU A 182 13.41 -0.24 18.30
N ALA A 183 14.56 0.35 17.98
CA ALA A 183 15.81 -0.33 18.10
C ALA A 183 15.88 -0.77 19.57
N GLN A 184 15.47 -2.00 19.84
CA GLN A 184 15.84 -2.68 21.06
C GLN A 184 17.36 -2.70 21.05
N LYS A 185 17.93 -1.81 21.87
CA LYS A 185 19.33 -1.84 22.27
C LYS A 185 19.64 -3.20 22.90
#